data_AF-A0A914CEX9-F1
#
_entry.id   AF-A0A914CEX9-F1
#
_cell.length_a   1.000
_cell.length_b   1.000
_cell.length_c   1.000
_cell.angle_alpha   90.00
_cell.angle_beta   90.00
_cell.angle_gamma   90.00
#
_symmetry.space_group_name_H-M   'P 1'
#
loop_
_entity.id
_entity.type
_entity.pdbx_description
1 polymer ?
#
loop_
_entity_poly.entity_id
_entity_poly.type
_entity_poly.pdbx_seq_one_letter_code
_entity_poly.pdbx_strand_id
1 'polypeptide(L)'
;MRLSVFLLGLFATSAFSLVIPQRKSYTGHSVWKVHVGTHDQAKAIQNLETSHGLKLDFWRDVKRVPGSADIRVSPKDKLTLKKFLDSQGIPFQVKIEDVDR
;
A
#
# COMPACT_ATOMS: atom_id res chain seq x y z
N MET A 1 26.33 68.96 1.85
CA MET A 1 27.37 68.32 2.71
C MET A 1 26.71 68.05 4.06
N ARG A 2 26.59 66.86 4.65
CA ARG A 2 27.09 65.49 4.43
C ARG A 2 25.99 64.55 4.98
N LEU A 3 25.46 63.62 4.18
CA LEU A 3 25.70 62.17 4.25
C LEU A 3 25.88 61.59 5.67
N SER A 4 24.93 60.76 6.11
CA SER A 4 25.17 59.42 6.72
C SER A 4 23.83 58.79 7.13
N VAL A 5 23.22 58.04 6.21
CA VAL A 5 22.22 57.01 6.55
C VAL A 5 22.87 55.69 6.19
N PHE A 6 23.44 55.01 7.17
CA PHE A 6 23.78 53.60 7.07
C PHE A 6 23.64 52.99 8.45
N LEU A 7 22.48 52.39 8.71
CA LEU A 7 22.40 51.33 9.70
C LEU A 7 21.56 50.18 9.14
N LEU A 8 22.30 49.11 8.83
CA LEU A 8 21.95 47.70 8.78
C LEU A 8 20.50 47.31 9.09
N GLY A 9 19.93 46.52 8.18
CA GLY A 9 18.72 45.75 8.45
C GLY A 9 18.39 44.78 7.31
N LEU A 10 19.30 43.89 6.95
CA LEU A 10 19.00 42.79 6.01
C LEU A 10 18.13 41.76 6.76
N PHE A 11 16.82 41.95 6.75
CA PHE A 11 15.87 40.93 7.20
C PHE A 11 15.83 39.80 6.17
N ALA A 12 16.70 38.81 6.31
CA ALA A 12 16.55 37.53 5.63
C ALA A 12 15.40 36.77 6.30
N THR A 13 14.16 36.99 5.86
CA THR A 13 13.02 36.18 6.28
C THR A 13 13.14 34.82 5.59
N SER A 14 13.71 33.84 6.29
CA SER A 14 13.70 32.47 5.83
C SER A 14 12.24 31.98 5.83
N ALA A 15 11.65 31.85 4.66
CA ALA A 15 10.32 31.26 4.50
C ALA A 15 10.40 29.76 4.83
N PHE A 16 10.08 29.40 6.07
CA PHE A 16 9.97 28.01 6.49
C PHE A 16 8.63 27.47 5.96
N SER A 17 8.64 26.91 4.76
CA SER A 17 7.46 26.23 4.21
C SER A 17 7.13 25.02 5.07
N LEU A 18 6.02 25.08 5.83
CA LEU A 18 5.47 23.89 6.49
C LEU A 18 5.04 22.90 5.42
N VAL A 19 5.81 21.82 5.25
CA VAL A 19 5.35 20.62 4.55
C VAL A 19 4.35 19.95 5.48
N ILE A 20 3.06 20.04 5.16
CA ILE A 20 2.04 19.23 5.83
C ILE A 20 2.18 17.80 5.30
N PRO A 21 2.53 16.80 6.12
CA PRO A 21 2.59 15.42 5.67
C PRO A 21 1.18 14.97 5.28
N GLN A 22 0.99 14.68 4.00
CA GLN A 22 -0.25 14.06 3.50
C GLN A 22 -0.36 12.67 4.14
N ARG A 23 -1.36 12.48 5.01
CA ARG A 23 -1.64 11.17 5.62
C ARG A 23 -2.14 10.24 4.51
N LYS A 24 -1.47 9.10 4.31
CA LYS A 24 -2.00 8.04 3.43
C LYS A 24 -3.32 7.55 4.04
N SER A 25 -4.40 7.59 3.27
CA SER A 25 -5.68 6.97 3.62
C SER A 25 -5.71 5.55 3.06
N TYR A 26 -6.25 4.64 3.85
CA TYR A 26 -6.52 3.25 3.47
C TYR A 26 -8.03 2.96 3.50
N THR A 27 -8.87 3.99 3.31
CA THR A 27 -10.32 3.86 3.42
C THR A 27 -10.86 2.85 2.42
N GLY A 28 -11.62 1.88 2.93
CA GLY A 28 -12.19 0.78 2.14
C GLY A 28 -11.18 -0.30 1.74
N HIS A 29 -9.90 -0.16 2.11
CA HIS A 29 -8.96 -1.26 1.98
C HIS A 29 -9.31 -2.36 2.97
N SER A 30 -9.19 -3.61 2.55
CA SER A 30 -9.46 -4.77 3.39
C SER A 30 -8.24 -5.67 3.45
N VAL A 31 -8.09 -6.46 4.50
CA VAL A 31 -7.06 -7.51 4.57
C VAL A 31 -7.71 -8.87 4.36
N TRP A 32 -7.27 -9.60 3.34
CA TRP A 32 -7.77 -10.93 3.01
C TRP A 32 -6.73 -11.96 3.45
N LYS A 33 -7.16 -12.99 4.19
CA LYS A 33 -6.37 -14.20 4.37
C LYS A 33 -6.69 -15.16 3.24
N VAL A 34 -5.68 -15.45 2.44
CA VAL A 34 -5.73 -16.37 1.31
C VAL A 34 -5.09 -17.69 1.74
N HIS A 35 -5.75 -18.81 1.49
CA HIS A 35 -5.27 -20.15 1.87
C HIS A 35 -4.69 -20.87 0.66
N VAL A 36 -3.38 -21.10 0.70
CA VAL A 36 -2.61 -21.70 -0.38
C VAL A 36 -2.36 -23.17 -0.07
N GLY A 37 -3.00 -24.07 -0.82
CA GLY A 37 -2.90 -25.51 -0.61
C GLY A 37 -1.73 -26.17 -1.31
N THR A 38 -1.21 -25.57 -2.39
CA THR A 38 -0.16 -26.19 -3.23
C THR A 38 0.99 -25.23 -3.54
N HIS A 39 2.13 -25.81 -3.95
CA HIS A 39 3.29 -25.04 -4.41
C HIS A 39 2.97 -24.21 -5.66
N ASP A 40 2.13 -24.73 -6.56
CA ASP A 40 1.70 -24.03 -7.76
C ASP A 40 0.82 -22.82 -7.43
N GLN A 41 -0.11 -22.98 -6.47
CA GLN A 41 -0.89 -21.85 -5.96
C GLN A 41 -0.01 -20.81 -5.27
N ALA A 42 1.01 -21.22 -4.50
CA ALA A 42 1.97 -20.30 -3.89
C ALA A 42 2.74 -19.50 -4.94
N LYS A 43 3.22 -20.17 -6.00
CA LYS A 43 3.91 -19.55 -7.12
C LYS A 43 2.98 -18.60 -7.90
N ALA A 44 1.72 -18.97 -8.08
CA ALA A 44 0.74 -18.14 -8.76
C ALA A 44 0.47 -16.83 -8.01
N ILE A 45 0.34 -16.88 -6.67
CA ILE A 45 0.18 -15.67 -5.84
C ILE A 45 1.42 -14.77 -5.91
N GLN A 46 2.63 -15.35 -5.82
CA GLN A 46 3.87 -14.56 -5.93
C GLN A 46 4.02 -13.89 -7.29
N ASN A 47 3.55 -14.52 -8.36
CA ASN A 47 3.61 -13.95 -9.71
C ASN A 47 2.53 -12.89 -9.97
N LEU A 48 1.55 -12.71 -9.07
CA LEU A 48 0.44 -11.79 -9.30
C LEU A 48 0.89 -10.33 -9.40
N GLU A 49 1.88 -9.94 -8.60
CA GLU A 49 2.46 -8.59 -8.63
C GLU A 49 3.06 -8.27 -10.01
N THR A 50 3.73 -9.25 -10.60
CA THR A 50 4.43 -9.11 -11.88
C THR A 50 3.49 -9.24 -13.08
N SER A 51 2.49 -10.12 -13.01
CA SER A 51 1.67 -10.51 -14.17
C SER A 51 0.44 -9.63 -14.38
N HIS A 52 -0.17 -9.12 -13.32
CA HIS A 52 -1.42 -8.36 -13.40
C HIS A 52 -1.28 -6.87 -13.08
N GLY A 53 -0.06 -6.40 -12.79
CA GLY A 53 0.19 -5.02 -12.35
C GLY A 53 -0.50 -4.67 -11.03
N LEU A 54 -0.98 -5.68 -10.31
CA LEU A 54 -1.59 -5.54 -8.99
C LEU A 54 -0.50 -5.26 -7.98
N LYS A 55 -0.48 -4.05 -7.42
CA LYS A 55 0.35 -3.75 -6.25
C LYS A 55 -0.33 -4.33 -5.01
N LEU A 56 -0.17 -5.63 -4.82
CA LEU A 56 -0.56 -6.28 -3.59
C LEU A 56 0.42 -5.88 -2.48
N ASP A 57 -0.09 -5.83 -1.26
CA ASP A 57 0.70 -5.50 -0.09
C ASP A 57 0.53 -6.64 0.91
N PHE A 58 1.54 -7.52 0.94
CA PHE A 58 1.54 -8.72 1.76
C PHE A 58 1.93 -8.38 3.20
N TRP A 59 0.95 -8.42 4.09
CA TRP A 59 1.17 -8.31 5.54
C TRP A 59 1.74 -9.61 6.11
N ARG A 60 1.37 -10.74 5.50
CA ARG A 60 2.01 -12.03 5.70
C ARG A 60 2.14 -12.67 4.34
N ASP A 61 3.36 -12.95 3.94
CA ASP A 61 3.63 -13.59 2.66
C ASP A 61 3.62 -15.11 2.80
N VAL A 62 3.19 -15.80 1.74
CA VAL A 62 3.49 -17.22 1.57
C VAL A 62 4.77 -17.27 0.74
N LYS A 63 5.86 -17.74 1.35
CA LYS A 63 7.02 -18.21 0.56
C LYS A 63 6.55 -19.31 -0.40
N ARG A 64 7.41 -19.87 -1.26
CA ARG A 64 7.02 -20.86 -2.29
C ARG A 64 6.51 -22.21 -1.75
N VAL A 65 5.87 -22.24 -0.59
CA VAL A 65 5.35 -23.38 0.15
C VAL A 65 3.87 -23.15 0.47
N PRO A 66 3.06 -24.21 0.65
CA PRO A 66 1.69 -24.10 1.12
C PRO A 66 1.56 -23.38 2.46
N GLY A 67 0.44 -22.69 2.69
CA GLY A 67 0.22 -21.91 3.92
C GLY A 67 -0.89 -20.89 3.77
N SER A 68 -0.73 -19.73 4.40
CA SER A 68 -1.67 -18.62 4.28
C SER A 68 -0.96 -17.29 4.07
N ALA A 69 -1.45 -16.45 3.14
CA ALA A 69 -1.03 -15.07 2.98
C ALA A 69 -2.09 -14.12 3.52
N ASP A 70 -1.67 -13.07 4.21
CA ASP A 70 -2.52 -11.94 4.56
C ASP A 70 -2.18 -10.80 3.59
N ILE A 71 -3.13 -10.38 2.77
CA ILE A 71 -2.94 -9.42 1.68
C ILE A 71 -3.84 -8.21 1.92
N ARG A 72 -3.28 -7.00 1.95
CA ARG A 72 -4.07 -5.77 1.90
C ARG A 72 -4.50 -5.51 0.46
N VAL A 73 -5.80 -5.36 0.28
CA VAL A 73 -6.48 -5.23 -1.01
C VAL A 73 -7.15 -3.87 -1.07
N SER A 74 -6.80 -3.07 -2.08
CA SER A 74 -7.46 -1.78 -2.31
C SER A 74 -8.86 -1.98 -2.90
N PRO A 75 -9.80 -1.04 -2.72
CA PRO A 75 -11.16 -1.14 -3.28
C PRO A 75 -11.19 -1.47 -4.77
N LYS A 76 -10.31 -0.86 -5.57
CA LYS A 76 -10.20 -1.06 -7.02
C LYS A 76 -9.69 -2.46 -7.41
N ASP A 77 -8.93 -3.12 -6.52
CA ASP A 77 -8.28 -4.39 -6.80
C ASP A 77 -9.09 -5.60 -6.32
N LYS A 78 -10.11 -5.39 -5.47
CA LYS A 78 -10.94 -6.47 -4.88
C LYS A 78 -11.52 -7.40 -5.94
N LEU A 79 -12.12 -6.85 -7.00
CA LEU A 79 -12.75 -7.67 -8.03
C LEU A 79 -11.73 -8.49 -8.82
N THR A 80 -10.60 -7.89 -9.19
CA THR A 80 -9.53 -8.55 -9.96
C THR A 80 -8.90 -9.67 -9.14
N LEU A 81 -8.57 -9.39 -7.87
CA LEU A 81 -8.01 -10.41 -6.97
C LEU A 81 -9.01 -11.55 -6.73
N LYS A 82 -10.30 -11.24 -6.49
CA LYS A 82 -11.33 -12.27 -6.32
C LYS A 82 -11.41 -13.19 -7.53
N LYS A 83 -11.50 -12.64 -8.74
CA LYS A 83 -11.57 -13.43 -9.99
C LYS A 83 -10.34 -14.31 -10.17
N PHE A 84 -9.15 -13.79 -9.86
CA PHE A 84 -7.93 -14.58 -9.88
C PHE A 84 -8.01 -15.76 -8.89
N LEU A 85 -8.32 -15.50 -7.62
CA LEU A 85 -8.40 -16.53 -6.59
C LEU A 85 -9.44 -17.60 -6.94
N ASP A 86 -10.62 -17.20 -7.42
CA ASP A 86 -11.66 -18.11 -7.89
C ASP A 86 -11.15 -18.98 -9.05
N SER A 87 -10.46 -18.39 -10.04
CA SER A 87 -9.91 -19.14 -11.20
C SER A 87 -8.83 -20.15 -10.84
N GLN A 88 -8.12 -19.92 -9.73
CA GLN A 88 -7.07 -20.80 -9.21
C GLN A 88 -7.60 -21.79 -8.16
N GLY A 89 -8.90 -21.74 -7.84
CA GLY A 89 -9.51 -22.53 -6.78
C GLY A 89 -8.90 -22.24 -5.40
N ILE A 90 -8.45 -21.01 -5.16
CA ILE A 90 -7.78 -20.59 -3.92
C ILE A 90 -8.83 -19.94 -3.00
N PRO A 91 -9.18 -20.57 -1.85
CA PRO A 91 -10.14 -19.98 -0.93
C PRO A 91 -9.52 -18.82 -0.15
N PHE A 92 -10.36 -17.84 0.20
CA PHE A 92 -9.96 -16.70 1.02
C PHE A 92 -11.05 -16.31 2.02
N GLN A 93 -10.66 -15.56 3.03
CA GLN A 93 -11.55 -14.93 4.01
C GLN A 93 -11.14 -13.48 4.21
N VAL A 94 -12.11 -12.59 4.44
CA VAL A 94 -11.84 -11.21 4.85
C VAL A 94 -11.49 -11.21 6.34
N LYS A 95 -10.26 -10.82 6.69
CA LYS A 95 -9.81 -10.68 8.09
C LYS A 95 -10.10 -9.31 8.67
N ILE A 96 -9.93 -8.27 7.85
CA ILE A 96 -10.18 -6.87 8.21
C ILE A 96 -11.00 -6.29 7.08
N GLU A 97 -12.18 -5.76 7.40
CA GLU A 97 -13.11 -5.23 6.40
C GLU A 97 -12.69 -3.84 5.90
N ASP A 98 -12.26 -2.98 6.82
CA ASP A 98 -11.70 -1.65 6.53
C ASP A 98 -10.45 -1.43 7.41
N VAL A 99 -9.32 -1.07 6.80
CA VAL A 99 -8.04 -0.83 7.50
C VAL A 99 -8.04 0.50 8.24
N ASP A 100 -8.84 1.47 7.81
CA ASP A 100 -8.90 2.81 8.43
C ASP A 100 -9.87 2.88 9.64
N ARG A 101 -10.57 1.79 9.97
CA ARG A 101 -11.62 1.75 11.01
C ARG A 101 -11.31 0.71 12.10
#